data_AF-M9RBG5-F1
#
_entry.id   AF-M9RBG5-F1
#
_cell.length_a   1.000
_cell.length_b   1.000
_cell.length_c   1.000
_cell.angle_alpha   90.00
_cell.angle_beta   90.00
_cell.angle_gamma   90.00
#
_symmetry.space_group_name_H-M   'P 1'
#
loop_
_entity.id
_entity.type
_entity.pdbx_description
1 polymer ?
#
loop_
_entity_poly.entity_id
_entity_poly.type
_entity_poly.pdbx_seq_one_letter_code
_entity_poly.pdbx_strand_id
1 'polypeptide(L)'
;MTEDTKPEIVATLEDDTGQRSVDILRHAAAAEKGENRGGHFTYVEYHRTSDEADEWREVVEEGAKTYTSQFAAYTAATRNVDWLMD
;
A
#
# COMPACT_ATOMS: atom_id res chain seq x y z
N MET A 1 -23.47 9.83 -5.63
CA MET A 1 -22.66 8.92 -4.80
C MET A 1 -21.36 8.77 -5.57
N THR A 2 -20.30 9.45 -5.15
CA THR A 2 -18.97 9.21 -5.71
C THR A 2 -18.64 7.77 -5.35
N GLU A 3 -18.50 6.92 -6.37
CA GLU A 3 -17.95 5.58 -6.17
C GLU A 3 -16.52 5.77 -5.65
N ASP A 4 -16.38 5.73 -4.33
CA ASP A 4 -15.11 5.67 -3.63
C ASP A 4 -14.45 4.36 -4.08
N THR A 5 -13.72 4.46 -5.19
CA THR A 5 -13.16 3.31 -5.87
C THR A 5 -12.02 2.85 -4.99
N LYS A 6 -12.31 1.84 -4.15
CA LYS A 6 -11.31 1.25 -3.27
C LYS A 6 -10.04 0.95 -4.07
N PRO A 7 -8.85 1.26 -3.53
CA PRO A 7 -7.61 0.96 -4.22
C PRO A 7 -7.49 -0.54 -4.51
N GLU A 8 -6.95 -0.86 -5.68
CA GLU A 8 -6.66 -2.23 -6.11
C GLU A 8 -5.29 -2.67 -5.56
N ILE A 9 -5.21 -3.83 -4.92
CA ILE A 9 -3.92 -4.41 -4.52
C ILE A 9 -3.28 -5.01 -5.79
N VAL A 10 -2.16 -4.44 -6.22
CA VAL A 10 -1.43 -4.86 -7.43
C VAL A 10 -0.20 -5.71 -7.13
N ALA A 11 0.26 -5.70 -5.89
CA ALA A 11 1.31 -6.60 -5.40
C ALA A 11 1.23 -6.68 -3.87
N THR A 12 1.66 -7.81 -3.32
CA THR A 12 1.80 -8.02 -1.87
C THR A 12 3.20 -8.58 -1.62
N LEU A 13 3.87 -8.03 -0.62
CA LEU A 13 5.20 -8.43 -0.14
C LEU A 13 5.02 -8.99 1.26
N GLU A 14 5.29 -10.27 1.48
CA GLU A 14 5.15 -10.90 2.80
C GLU A 14 6.52 -11.32 3.32
N ASP A 15 6.68 -11.29 4.64
CA ASP A 15 7.86 -11.85 5.29
C ASP A 15 7.76 -13.37 5.41
N ASP A 16 8.91 -14.04 5.55
CA ASP A 16 8.97 -15.50 5.66
C ASP A 16 8.24 -16.06 6.90
N THR A 17 8.02 -15.21 7.91
CA THR A 17 7.33 -15.61 9.15
C THR A 17 5.81 -15.44 9.09
N GLY A 18 5.29 -14.80 8.04
CA GLY A 18 3.87 -14.49 7.86
C GLY A 18 3.32 -13.57 8.96
N GLN A 19 4.19 -12.76 9.57
CA GLN A 19 3.85 -11.77 10.60
C GLN A 19 3.80 -10.35 10.05
N ARG A 20 4.37 -10.12 8.87
CA ARG A 20 4.44 -8.79 8.26
C ARG A 20 4.13 -8.88 6.77
N SER A 21 3.42 -7.88 6.29
CA SER A 21 3.05 -7.77 4.89
C SER A 21 3.08 -6.31 4.45
N VAL A 22 3.35 -6.06 3.18
CA VAL A 22 3.20 -4.76 2.53
C VAL A 22 2.39 -4.94 1.25
N ASP A 23 1.26 -4.25 1.17
CA ASP A 23 0.46 -4.20 -0.05
C ASP A 23 0.82 -2.97 -0.87
N ILE A 24 1.02 -3.15 -2.17
CA ILE A 24 1.12 -2.07 -3.16
C ILE A 24 -0.28 -1.83 -3.72
N LEU A 25 -0.76 -0.61 -3.53
CA LEU A 25 -2.10 -0.18 -3.88
C LEU A 25 -2.10 0.70 -5.12
N ARG A 26 -3.05 0.47 -6.02
CA ARG A 26 -3.33 1.32 -7.18
C ARG A 26 -4.65 2.04 -6.99
N HIS A 27 -4.57 3.36 -7.03
CA HIS A 27 -5.70 4.27 -6.98
C HIS A 27 -6.08 4.68 -8.39
N ALA A 28 -7.32 4.39 -8.79
CA ALA A 28 -7.84 4.84 -10.07
C ALA A 28 -7.89 6.38 -10.11
N ALA A 29 -7.74 6.94 -11.31
CA ALA A 29 -8.05 8.33 -11.56
C ALA A 29 -9.52 8.58 -11.19
N ALA A 30 -9.79 9.48 -10.24
CA ALA A 30 -11.15 9.92 -10.01
C ALA A 30 -11.66 10.54 -11.32
N ALA A 31 -12.69 9.93 -11.92
CA ALA A 31 -13.31 10.42 -13.16
C ALA A 31 -14.17 11.68 -12.92
N GLU A 32 -13.81 12.50 -11.93
CA GLU A 32 -14.55 13.69 -11.58
C GLU A 32 -14.05 14.88 -12.42
N LYS A 33 -14.87 15.22 -13.42
CA LYS A 33 -14.82 16.45 -14.21
C LYS A 33 -13.56 16.64 -15.07
N GLY A 34 -13.40 15.80 -16.08
CA GLY A 34 -12.69 16.17 -17.32
C GLY A 34 -11.17 16.35 -17.25
N GLU A 35 -10.55 16.26 -16.07
CA GLU A 35 -9.10 16.16 -15.91
C GLU A 35 -8.71 14.67 -15.80
N ASN A 36 -8.16 14.12 -16.87
CA ASN A 36 -7.59 12.78 -16.89
C ASN A 36 -6.26 12.79 -16.10
N ARG A 37 -6.32 12.92 -14.77
CA ARG A 37 -5.16 12.73 -13.90
C ARG A 37 -4.94 11.23 -13.78
N GLY A 38 -3.92 10.70 -14.45
CA GLY A 38 -3.59 9.27 -14.38
C GLY A 38 -3.58 8.75 -12.94
N GLY A 39 -3.97 7.49 -12.74
CA GLY A 39 -3.99 6.86 -11.43
C GLY A 39 -2.64 6.94 -10.71
N HIS A 40 -2.66 6.83 -9.39
CA HIS A 40 -1.47 6.85 -8.55
C HIS A 40 -1.34 5.56 -7.74
N PHE A 41 -0.18 5.35 -7.15
CA PHE A 41 0.13 4.17 -6.37
C PHE A 41 0.53 4.56 -4.95
N THR A 42 0.21 3.73 -3.98
CA THR A 42 0.69 3.84 -2.59
C THR A 42 1.15 2.45 -2.14
N TYR A 43 1.74 2.37 -0.94
CA TYR A 43 1.91 1.09 -0.26
C TYR A 43 1.38 1.21 1.16
N VAL A 44 0.99 0.08 1.76
CA VAL A 44 0.54 -0.01 3.15
C VAL A 44 1.24 -1.19 3.79
N GLU A 45 1.85 -0.95 4.95
CA GLU A 45 2.49 -1.97 5.75
C GLU A 45 1.51 -2.49 6.82
N TYR A 46 1.53 -3.80 7.04
CA TYR A 46 0.71 -4.48 8.03
C TYR A 46 1.56 -5.39 8.91
N HIS A 47 1.31 -5.35 10.21
CA HIS A 47 1.93 -6.24 11.19
C HIS A 47 0.84 -7.05 11.89
N ARG A 48 1.07 -8.35 12.04
CA ARG A 48 0.27 -9.18 12.94
C ARG A 48 0.66 -8.90 14.37
N THR A 49 -0.32 -8.71 15.23
CA THR A 49 -0.08 -8.59 16.66
C THR A 49 -0.14 -9.95 17.34
N SER A 50 0.84 -10.25 18.18
CA SER A 50 0.92 -11.56 18.85
C SER A 50 -0.15 -11.80 19.93
N ASP A 51 -0.86 -10.75 20.38
CA ASP A 51 -1.87 -10.85 21.44
C ASP A 51 -3.22 -11.41 20.95
N GLU A 52 -3.56 -11.19 19.68
CA GLU A 52 -4.76 -11.71 19.03
C GLU A 52 -4.34 -12.36 17.72
N ALA A 53 -4.12 -13.68 17.75
CA ALA A 53 -3.91 -14.47 16.55
C ALA A 53 -5.06 -14.16 15.57
N ASP A 54 -4.70 -13.62 14.40
CA ASP A 54 -5.57 -13.16 13.31
C ASP A 54 -5.90 -11.66 13.21
N GLU A 55 -5.40 -10.78 14.08
CA GLU A 55 -5.51 -9.33 13.85
C GLU A 55 -4.30 -8.78 13.07
N TRP A 56 -4.57 -8.25 11.87
CA TRP A 56 -3.63 -7.43 11.11
C TRP A 56 -3.80 -5.96 11.48
N ARG A 57 -2.71 -5.30 11.84
CA ARG A 57 -2.68 -3.86 12.09
C ARG A 57 -1.93 -3.12 11.01
N GLU A 58 -2.60 -2.14 10.42
CA GLU A 58 -1.98 -1.18 9.53
C GLU A 58 -0.97 -0.33 10.30
N VAL A 59 0.25 -0.27 9.77
CA VAL A 59 1.27 0.66 10.22
C VAL A 59 1.05 1.97 9.46
N VAL A 60 0.35 2.90 10.12
CA VAL A 60 0.04 4.21 9.54
C VAL A 60 1.32 5.05 9.50
N GLU A 61 1.89 5.24 8.31
CA GLU A 61 2.88 6.27 8.09
C GLU A 61 2.20 7.64 7.94
N GLU A 62 2.53 8.61 8.80
CA GLU A 62 1.95 9.97 8.78
C GLU A 62 2.20 10.75 7.46
N GLY A 63 3.02 10.21 6.56
CA GLY A 63 3.32 10.79 5.27
C GLY A 63 3.07 9.83 4.12
N ALA A 64 1.87 9.23 4.01
CA ALA A 64 1.50 8.36 2.90
C ALA A 64 1.88 8.98 1.54
N LYS A 65 3.00 8.53 0.98
CA LYS A 65 3.55 9.06 -0.27
C LYS A 65 2.82 8.41 -1.43
N THR A 66 2.38 9.24 -2.38
CA THR A 66 1.80 8.79 -3.64
C THR A 66 2.87 8.71 -4.72
N TYR A 67 2.79 7.69 -5.55
CA TYR A 67 3.75 7.37 -6.60
C TYR A 67 3.05 7.31 -7.95
N THR A 68 3.77 7.63 -9.02
CA THR A 68 3.22 7.66 -10.39
C THR A 68 3.27 6.30 -11.09
N SER A 69 3.96 5.31 -10.52
CA SER A 69 4.05 3.95 -11.06
C SER A 69 4.14 2.89 -9.97
N GLN A 70 3.72 1.66 -10.28
CA GLN A 70 3.85 0.50 -9.40
C GLN A 70 5.31 0.26 -9.00
N PHE A 71 6.25 0.39 -9.94
CA PHE A 71 7.68 0.21 -9.66
C PHE A 71 8.21 1.24 -8.65
N ALA A 72 7.76 2.49 -8.72
CA ALA A 72 8.15 3.51 -7.76
C ALA A 72 7.60 3.22 -6.36
N ALA A 73 6.33 2.79 -6.26
CA ALA A 73 5.72 2.38 -5.00
C ALA A 73 6.42 1.15 -4.40
N TYR A 74 6.69 0.14 -5.22
CA TYR A 74 7.42 -1.07 -4.82
C TYR A 74 8.84 -0.73 -4.31
N THR A 75 9.59 0.05 -5.09
CA THR A 75 10.97 0.45 -4.71
C THR A 75 10.97 1.25 -3.42
N ALA A 76 9.96 2.11 -3.22
CA ALA A 76 9.84 2.88 -2.00
C ALA A 76 9.46 2.00 -0.81
N ALA A 77 8.52 1.06 -0.97
CA ALA A 77 8.19 0.06 0.04
C ALA A 77 9.45 -0.71 0.47
N THR A 78 10.20 -1.28 -0.48
CA THR A 78 11.44 -2.01 -0.18
C THR A 78 12.54 -1.16 0.47
N ARG A 79 12.48 0.17 0.37
CA ARG A 79 13.49 1.08 0.95
C ARG A 79 13.10 1.66 2.30
N ASN A 80 11.81 1.90 2.50
CA ASN A 80 11.29 2.58 3.70
C ASN A 80 10.80 1.58 4.75
N VAL A 81 10.41 0.37 4.33
CA VAL A 81 9.99 -0.69 5.24
C VAL A 81 11.23 -1.45 5.67
N ASP A 82 11.64 -1.24 6.92
CA ASP A 82 12.93 -1.68 7.45
C ASP A 82 13.17 -3.19 7.28
N TRP A 83 12.13 -4.01 7.52
CA TRP A 83 12.25 -5.47 7.48
C TRP A 83 12.36 -6.06 6.07
N LEU A 84 12.08 -5.28 5.02
CA LEU A 84 12.30 -5.71 3.63
C LEU A 84 13.77 -5.56 3.19
N MET A 85 14.60 -4.86 3.98
CA MET A 85 16.02 -4.68 3.71
C MET A 85 16.94 -5.50 4.61
N ASP A 86 16.40 -6.13 5.67
CA ASP A 86 17.13 -7.01 6.59
C ASP A 86 17.26 -8.44 6.00
#